data_AF-A0A9D2AZQ5-F1
#
_entry.id   AF-A0A9D2AZQ5-F1
#
_cell.length_a   1.000
_cell.length_b   1.000
_cell.length_c   1.000
_cell.angle_alpha   90.00
_cell.angle_beta   90.00
_cell.angle_gamma   90.00
#
_symmetry.space_group_name_H-M   'P 1'
#
loop_
_entity.id
_entity.type
_entity.pdbx_description
1 polymer ?
#
loop_
_entity_poly.entity_id
_entity_poly.type
_entity_poly.pdbx_seq_one_letter_code
_entity_poly.pdbx_strand_id
1 'polypeptide(L)'
;MVKNKIKTKELSEEIQQEMSESVEEKVEETQSFLKGFFSRPSLSAYSISKNLPFIAFLAVLGLVYISNRHLAERTIRSIDKYTREVKEMSWDYKSLNAELMKLTTQSEVAKRADSLGLEERRQPAIKLVIDKKEIK
;
A
#
# COMPACT_ATOMS: atom_id res chain seq x y z
N MET A 1 3.21 -19.09 -19.49
CA MET A 1 3.41 -18.00 -18.50
C MET A 1 4.57 -18.36 -17.60
N VAL A 2 5.76 -17.82 -17.88
CA VAL A 2 6.99 -18.11 -17.14
C VAL A 2 6.99 -17.29 -15.84
N LYS A 3 6.93 -17.98 -14.70
CA LYS A 3 7.08 -17.37 -13.37
C LYS A 3 8.52 -16.92 -13.20
N ASN A 4 8.73 -15.62 -13.12
CA ASN A 4 10.06 -15.03 -12.95
C ASN A 4 10.45 -15.07 -11.46
N LYS A 5 11.38 -15.95 -11.10
CA LYS A 5 11.91 -16.14 -9.73
C LYS A 5 13.26 -15.43 -9.49
N ILE A 6 13.78 -14.70 -10.47
CA ILE A 6 15.18 -14.21 -10.45
C ILE A 6 15.29 -12.77 -9.92
N LYS A 7 14.19 -12.01 -9.84
CA LYS A 7 14.23 -10.58 -9.47
C LYS A 7 14.15 -10.26 -7.97
N THR A 8 13.99 -11.26 -7.10
CA THR A 8 13.69 -11.07 -5.67
C THR A 8 14.77 -11.54 -4.70
N LYS A 9 15.88 -12.12 -5.17
CA LYS A 9 16.89 -12.72 -4.29
C LYS A 9 18.10 -11.81 -4.06
N GLU A 10 18.69 -11.28 -5.12
CA GLU A 10 19.94 -10.49 -5.01
C GLU A 10 19.72 -9.06 -4.52
N LEU A 11 18.64 -8.40 -4.96
CA LEU A 11 18.28 -7.05 -4.49
C LEU A 11 17.86 -7.01 -3.01
N SER A 12 17.62 -8.17 -2.40
CA SER A 12 17.17 -8.28 -1.02
C SER A 12 18.32 -8.57 -0.07
N GLU A 13 19.27 -9.42 -0.45
CA GLU A 13 20.37 -9.84 0.45
C GLU A 13 21.49 -8.79 0.53
N GLU A 14 21.88 -8.18 -0.61
CA GLU A 14 22.95 -7.16 -0.66
C GLU A 14 22.51 -5.84 0.01
N ILE A 15 21.29 -5.38 -0.25
CA ILE A 15 20.69 -4.21 0.41
C ILE A 15 20.46 -4.47 1.91
N GLN A 16 20.12 -5.71 2.30
CA GLN A 16 19.99 -6.07 3.71
C GLN A 16 21.35 -6.11 4.40
N GLN A 17 22.40 -6.59 3.72
CA GLN A 17 23.78 -6.58 4.23
C GLN A 17 24.29 -5.15 4.42
N GLU A 18 24.17 -4.27 3.41
CA GLU A 18 24.55 -2.85 3.53
C GLU A 18 23.76 -2.12 4.63
N MET A 19 22.46 -2.38 4.77
CA MET A 19 21.67 -1.83 5.87
C MET A 19 22.12 -2.37 7.23
N SER A 20 22.44 -3.66 7.33
CA SER A 20 22.87 -4.25 8.60
C SER A 20 24.24 -3.71 9.02
N GLU A 21 25.18 -3.60 8.09
CA GLU A 21 26.54 -3.11 8.34
C GLU A 21 26.53 -1.62 8.71
N SER A 22 25.75 -0.79 8.02
CA SER A 22 25.58 0.63 8.36
C SER A 22 24.82 0.88 9.67
N VAL A 23 23.94 -0.03 10.07
CA VAL A 23 23.27 0.01 11.38
C VAL A 23 24.24 -0.40 12.48
N GLU A 24 25.06 -1.42 12.25
CA GLU A 24 26.05 -1.92 13.21
C GLU A 24 27.15 -0.89 13.45
N GLU A 25 27.67 -0.25 12.40
CA GLU A 25 28.62 0.87 12.50
C GLU A 25 28.07 2.04 13.33
N LYS A 26 26.83 2.48 13.08
CA LYS A 26 26.18 3.55 13.86
C LYS A 26 25.91 3.17 15.31
N VAL A 27 25.59 1.90 15.56
CA VAL A 27 25.38 1.38 16.92
C VAL A 27 26.71 1.31 17.67
N GLU A 28 27.79 0.85 17.03
CA GLU A 28 29.14 0.84 17.61
C GLU A 28 29.69 2.25 17.86
N GLU A 29 29.47 3.19 16.93
CA GLU A 29 29.84 4.60 17.09
C GLU A 29 29.09 5.22 18.27
N THR A 30 27.77 4.99 18.35
CA THR A 30 26.95 5.46 19.48
C THR A 30 27.38 4.81 20.80
N GLN A 31 27.65 3.51 20.82
CA GLN A 31 28.10 2.82 22.03
C GLN A 31 29.50 3.26 22.48
N SER A 32 30.43 3.48 21.54
CA SER A 32 31.78 3.94 21.82
C SER A 32 31.79 5.38 22.33
N PHE A 33 30.94 6.24 21.76
CA PHE A 33 30.68 7.59 22.25
C PHE A 33 30.11 7.58 23.68
N LEU A 34 29.10 6.74 23.94
CA LEU A 34 28.51 6.62 25.28
C LEU A 34 29.53 6.06 26.28
N LYS A 35 30.30 5.01 25.93
CA LYS A 35 31.36 4.47 26.78
C LYS A 35 32.42 5.53 27.10
N GLY A 36 32.86 6.33 26.13
CA GLY A 36 33.82 7.43 26.35
C GLY A 36 33.27 8.56 27.23
N PHE A 37 31.98 8.86 27.11
CA PHE A 37 31.29 9.86 27.92
C PHE A 37 31.09 9.41 29.37
N PHE A 38 30.64 8.16 29.58
CA PHE A 38 30.37 7.59 30.90
C PHE A 38 31.63 7.14 31.66
N SER A 39 32.72 6.81 30.95
CA SER A 39 33.98 6.38 31.60
C SER A 39 34.85 7.53 32.10
N ARG A 40 34.46 8.79 31.84
CA ARG A 40 35.25 9.96 32.24
C ARG A 40 35.08 10.23 33.75
N PRO A 41 36.17 10.20 34.56
CA PRO A 41 36.09 10.29 36.03
C PRO A 41 35.64 11.67 36.57
N SER A 42 35.33 12.64 35.71
CA SER A 42 34.85 13.98 36.08
C SER A 42 33.34 14.07 36.36
N LEU A 43 32.60 12.96 36.25
CA LEU A 43 31.18 12.86 36.61
C LEU A 43 31.01 12.73 38.13
N SER A 44 31.45 13.75 38.89
CA SER A 44 31.14 13.82 40.31
C SER A 44 29.65 14.11 40.53
N ALA A 45 29.07 13.63 41.64
CA ALA A 45 27.67 13.89 42.01
C ALA A 45 27.32 15.39 42.07
N TYR A 46 28.32 16.25 42.28
CA TYR A 46 28.19 17.71 42.28
C TYR A 46 27.89 18.27 40.88
N SER A 47 28.52 17.74 39.83
CA SER A 47 28.27 18.18 38.44
C SER A 47 26.91 17.71 37.92
N ILE A 48 26.46 16.53 38.35
CA ILE A 48 25.16 15.95 37.97
C ILE A 48 24.02 16.74 38.64
N SER A 49 24.14 17.05 39.93
CA SER A 49 23.13 17.84 40.65
C SER A 49 22.98 19.26 40.09
N LYS A 50 24.09 19.88 39.64
CA LYS A 50 24.06 21.20 38.99
C LYS A 50 23.37 21.20 37.61
N ASN A 51 23.43 20.09 36.88
CA ASN A 51 22.85 19.95 35.53
C ASN A 51 21.61 19.04 35.48
N LEU A 52 21.04 18.70 36.64
CA LEU A 52 19.87 17.84 36.78
C LEU A 52 18.69 18.23 35.87
N PRO A 53 18.28 19.52 35.75
CA PRO A 53 17.16 19.87 34.88
C PRO A 53 17.44 19.60 33.40
N PHE A 54 18.69 19.72 32.94
CA PHE A 54 19.06 19.43 31.55
C PHE A 54 19.05 17.92 31.26
N ILE A 55 19.55 17.10 32.19
CA ILE A 55 19.53 15.64 32.06
C ILE A 55 18.09 15.12 32.09
N ALA A 56 17.25 15.66 32.97
CA ALA A 56 15.82 15.33 33.02
C ALA A 56 15.11 15.70 31.71
N PHE A 57 15.45 16.86 31.11
CA PHE A 57 14.93 17.26 29.80
C PHE A 57 15.31 16.26 28.70
N LEU A 58 16.57 15.80 28.65
CA LEU A 58 17.00 14.78 27.69
C LEU A 58 16.30 13.43 27.92
N ALA A 59 16.08 13.04 29.17
CA ALA A 59 15.34 11.82 29.50
C ALA A 59 13.88 11.90 29.02
N VAL A 60 13.21 13.03 29.21
CA VAL A 60 11.86 13.28 28.68
C VAL A 60 11.86 13.23 27.15
N LEU A 61 12.85 13.83 26.50
CA LEU A 61 12.97 13.80 25.05
C LEU A 61 13.17 12.36 24.53
N GLY A 62 13.97 11.55 25.23
CA GLY A 62 14.14 10.13 24.94
C GLY A 62 12.83 9.34 25.08
N LEU A 63 12.06 9.60 26.15
CA LEU A 63 10.75 8.98 26.35
C LEU A 63 9.76 9.36 25.24
N VAL A 64 9.73 10.64 24.85
CA VAL A 64 8.90 11.13 23.73
C VAL A 64 9.32 10.45 22.42
N TYR A 65 10.62 10.31 22.18
CA TYR A 65 11.13 9.64 20.98
C TYR A 65 10.70 8.17 20.90
N ILE A 66 10.90 7.40 21.97
CA ILE A 66 10.48 5.98 22.03
C ILE A 66 8.95 5.88 21.85
N SER A 67 8.21 6.77 22.50
CA SER A 67 6.74 6.81 22.39
C SER A 67 6.29 7.07 20.96
N ASN A 68 6.86 8.09 20.30
CA ASN A 68 6.57 8.43 18.91
C ASN A 68 6.95 7.30 17.96
N ARG A 69 8.07 6.62 18.21
CA ARG A 69 8.49 5.45 17.41
C ARG A 69 7.46 4.33 17.48
N HIS A 70 6.92 4.02 18.65
CA HIS A 70 5.86 3.00 18.79
C HIS A 70 4.56 3.40 18.10
N LEU A 71 4.19 4.67 18.17
CA LEU A 71 3.01 5.19 17.45
C LEU A 71 3.18 5.09 15.93
N ALA A 72 4.35 5.45 15.42
CA ALA A 72 4.67 5.34 13.99
C ALA A 72 4.59 3.88 13.53
N GLU A 73 5.17 2.95 14.29
CA GLU A 73 5.14 1.53 13.95
C GLU A 73 3.72 0.96 13.91
N ARG A 74 2.88 1.30 14.89
CA ARG A 74 1.46 0.92 14.89
C ARG A 74 0.73 1.48 13.66
N THR A 75 0.98 2.75 13.34
CA THR A 75 0.35 3.44 12.20
C THR A 75 0.74 2.78 10.89
N ILE A 76 2.02 2.44 10.71
CA ILE A 76 2.51 1.74 9.52
C ILE A 76 1.82 0.38 9.33
N ARG A 77 1.70 -0.42 10.40
CA ARG A 77 0.96 -1.69 10.34
C ARG A 77 -0.52 -1.49 9.98
N SER A 78 -1.15 -0.45 10.49
CA SER A 78 -2.53 -0.10 10.13
C SER A 78 -2.65 0.30 8.66
N ILE A 79 -1.72 1.11 8.14
CA ILE A 79 -1.67 1.50 6.73
C ILE A 79 -1.58 0.27 5.82
N ASP A 80 -0.69 -0.67 6.14
CA ASP A 80 -0.54 -1.90 5.37
C ASP A 80 -1.84 -2.73 5.36
N LYS A 81 -2.49 -2.83 6.52
CA LYS A 81 -3.78 -3.52 6.64
C LYS A 81 -4.85 -2.87 5.76
N TYR A 82 -5.05 -1.56 5.88
CA TYR A 82 -6.06 -0.84 5.08
C TYR A 82 -5.74 -0.87 3.59
N THR A 83 -4.46 -0.77 3.22
CA THR A 83 -4.02 -0.88 1.82
C THR A 83 -4.38 -2.24 1.24
N ARG A 84 -4.23 -3.32 2.03
CA ARG A 84 -4.64 -4.66 1.63
C ARG A 84 -6.15 -4.77 1.48
N GLU A 85 -6.92 -4.25 2.43
CA GLU A 85 -8.40 -4.26 2.38
C GLU A 85 -8.92 -3.52 1.14
N VAL A 86 -8.40 -2.33 0.84
CA VAL A 86 -8.77 -1.56 -0.36
C VAL A 86 -8.43 -2.31 -1.65
N LYS A 87 -7.28 -3.00 -1.68
CA LYS A 87 -6.86 -3.79 -2.82
C LYS A 87 -7.77 -5.00 -3.05
N GLU A 88 -8.19 -5.66 -1.97
CA GLU A 88 -9.13 -6.78 -2.01
C GLU A 88 -10.51 -6.32 -2.54
N MET A 89 -11.07 -5.24 -1.98
CA MET A 89 -12.33 -4.67 -2.49
C MET A 89 -12.23 -4.27 -3.97
N SER A 90 -11.08 -3.73 -4.38
CA SER A 90 -10.85 -3.35 -5.79
C SER A 90 -10.80 -4.57 -6.71
N TRP A 91 -10.33 -5.72 -6.22
CA TRP A 91 -10.35 -6.97 -6.98
C TRP A 91 -11.78 -7.52 -7.09
N ASP A 92 -12.56 -7.49 -6.02
CA ASP A 92 -13.96 -7.92 -6.04
C ASP A 92 -14.78 -7.08 -7.01
N TYR A 93 -14.62 -5.75 -6.97
CA TYR A 93 -15.28 -4.84 -7.92
C TYR A 93 -14.91 -5.18 -9.37
N LYS A 94 -13.62 -5.37 -9.67
CA LYS A 94 -13.17 -5.70 -11.03
C LYS A 94 -13.71 -7.05 -11.49
N SER A 95 -13.74 -8.04 -10.61
CA SER A 95 -14.28 -9.37 -10.90
C SER A 95 -15.77 -9.29 -11.22
N LEU A 96 -16.56 -8.63 -10.36
CA LEU A 96 -17.99 -8.45 -10.55
C LEU A 96 -18.29 -7.64 -11.81
N ASN A 97 -17.54 -6.57 -12.07
CA ASN A 97 -17.71 -5.78 -13.28
C ASN A 97 -17.38 -6.59 -14.55
N ALA A 98 -16.36 -7.46 -14.52
CA ALA A 98 -16.06 -8.35 -15.64
C ALA A 98 -17.19 -9.36 -15.89
N GLU A 99 -17.78 -9.91 -14.83
CA GLU A 99 -18.95 -10.78 -14.93
C GLU A 99 -20.16 -10.02 -15.51
N LEU A 100 -20.42 -8.80 -15.01
CA LEU A 100 -21.49 -7.95 -15.52
C LEU A 100 -21.29 -7.63 -17.01
N MET A 101 -20.08 -7.25 -17.43
CA MET A 101 -19.76 -6.99 -18.83
C MET A 101 -20.04 -8.21 -19.72
N LYS A 102 -19.65 -9.41 -19.25
CA LYS A 102 -19.95 -10.68 -19.95
C LYS A 102 -21.47 -10.88 -20.09
N LEU A 103 -22.23 -10.64 -19.02
CA LEU A 103 -23.69 -10.79 -19.04
C LEU A 103 -24.38 -9.77 -19.96
N THR A 104 -23.87 -8.53 -20.01
CA THR A 104 -24.39 -7.45 -20.85
C THR A 104 -23.91 -7.52 -22.30
N THR A 105 -23.02 -8.46 -22.64
CA THR A 105 -22.53 -8.62 -24.02
C THR A 105 -23.70 -8.98 -24.94
N GLN A 106 -23.76 -8.32 -26.10
CA GLN A 106 -24.85 -8.45 -27.08
C GLN A 106 -25.21 -9.89 -27.43
N SER A 107 -24.22 -10.77 -27.57
CA SER A 107 -24.43 -12.19 -27.84
C SER A 107 -25.07 -12.96 -26.67
N GLU A 108 -24.70 -12.66 -25.43
CA GLU A 108 -25.30 -13.27 -24.23
C GLU A 108 -26.69 -12.71 -23.95
N VAL A 109 -26.90 -11.42 -24.22
CA VAL A 109 -28.23 -10.79 -24.14
C VAL A 109 -29.15 -11.36 -25.22
N ALA A 110 -28.70 -11.50 -26.46
CA ALA A 110 -29.46 -12.09 -27.55
C ALA A 110 -29.87 -13.54 -27.23
N LYS A 111 -28.95 -14.37 -26.71
CA LYS A 111 -29.27 -15.74 -26.26
C LYS A 111 -30.35 -15.78 -25.17
N ARG A 112 -30.32 -14.84 -24.21
CA ARG A 112 -31.36 -14.75 -23.18
C ARG A 112 -32.68 -14.23 -23.74
N ALA A 113 -32.64 -13.27 -24.65
CA ALA A 113 -33.81 -12.69 -25.30
C ALA A 113 -34.50 -13.70 -26.25
N ASP A 114 -33.76 -14.64 -26.82
CA ASP A 114 -34.30 -15.73 -27.65
C ASP A 114 -35.28 -16.61 -26.86
N SER A 115 -35.01 -16.85 -25.57
CA SER A 115 -35.97 -17.54 -24.68
C SER A 115 -37.29 -16.78 -24.46
N LEU A 116 -37.30 -15.47 -24.74
CA LEU A 116 -38.48 -14.61 -24.69
C LEU A 116 -39.13 -14.45 -26.08
N GLY A 117 -38.62 -15.15 -27.11
CA GLY A 117 -39.08 -15.04 -28.50
C GLY A 117 -38.68 -13.74 -29.20
N LEU A 118 -37.69 -13.02 -28.67
CA LEU A 118 -37.21 -11.76 -29.22
C LEU A 118 -35.96 -11.99 -30.09
N GLU A 119 -36.06 -11.63 -31.37
CA GLU A 119 -34.98 -11.80 -32.33
C GLU A 119 -34.23 -10.48 -32.60
N GLU A 120 -32.91 -10.57 -32.74
CA GLU A 120 -32.08 -9.40 -32.99
C GLU A 120 -32.26 -8.87 -34.43
N ARG A 121 -32.63 -7.59 -34.54
CA ARG A 121 -32.79 -6.94 -35.84
C ARG A 121 -31.43 -6.65 -36.48
N ARG A 122 -30.96 -7.55 -37.36
CA ARG A 122 -29.68 -7.42 -38.08
C ARG A 122 -29.69 -6.35 -39.19
N GLN A 123 -30.87 -5.91 -39.60
CA GLN A 123 -31.02 -4.94 -40.69
C GLN A 123 -31.44 -3.58 -40.11
N PRO A 124 -30.84 -2.46 -40.57
CA PRO A 124 -31.22 -1.14 -40.13
C PRO A 124 -32.69 -0.83 -40.46
N ALA A 125 -33.33 0.03 -39.67
CA ALA A 125 -34.73 0.39 -39.86
C ALA A 125 -34.94 1.06 -41.23
N ILE A 126 -35.86 0.50 -42.03
CA ILE A 126 -36.19 1.05 -43.34
C ILE A 126 -37.06 2.29 -43.13
N LYS A 127 -36.65 3.43 -43.68
CA LYS A 127 -37.46 4.65 -43.69
C LYS A 127 -38.60 4.46 -44.69
N LEU A 128 -39.83 4.38 -44.20
CA LEU A 128 -41.02 4.38 -45.05
C LEU A 128 -41.19 5.79 -45.65
N VAL A 129 -40.81 5.95 -46.90
CA VAL A 129 -41.14 7.16 -47.67
C VAL A 129 -42.48 6.89 -48.33
N ILE A 130 -43.52 7.57 -47.86
CA ILE A 130 -44.87 7.48 -48.45
C ILE A 130 -44.86 8.36 -49.69
N ASP A 131 -44.76 7.76 -50.87
CA ASP A 131 -44.95 8.47 -52.13
C ASP A 131 -46.45 8.70 -52.33
N LYS A 132 -46.89 9.97 -52.27
CA LYS A 132 -48.29 10.41 -52.34
C LYS A 132 -48.99 10.16 -53.69
N LYS A 133 -48.40 9.38 -54.61
CA LYS A 133 -48.91 9.21 -55.98
C LYS A 133 -49.94 8.09 -56.19
N GLU A 134 -50.19 7.22 -55.21
CA GLU A 134 -51.21 6.17 -55.34
C GLU A 134 -52.17 6.08 -54.15
N ILE A 135 -52.52 7.23 -53.55
CA ILE A 135 -53.79 7.33 -52.83
C ILE A 135 -54.80 7.85 -53.85
N LYS A 136 -55.39 6.91 -54.59
CA LYS A 136 -56.50 7.16 -55.50
C LYS A 136 -57.82 7.01 -54.77
#